data_AF-A0A0U9H9S3-F1
#
_entry.id   AF-A0A0U9H9S3-F1
#
_cell.length_a   1.000
_cell.length_b   1.000
_cell.length_c   1.000
_cell.angle_alpha   90.00
_cell.angle_beta   90.00
_cell.angle_gamma   90.00
#
_symmetry.space_group_name_H-M   'P 1'
#
loop_
_entity.id
_entity.type
_entity.pdbx_description
1 polymer ?
#
loop_
_entity_poly.entity_id
_entity_poly.type
_entity_poly.pdbx_seq_one_letter_code
_entity_poly.pdbx_strand_id
1 'polypeptide(L)'
;MTHPPAEAQIDFGTTEVIQDGKAKDIHCLVMSLPYSNGGYTVPLPGENQQCFLVGLKALFTQFLRFPRKLRIDNLSSSVVRSR
;
A
#
# COMPACT_ATOMS: atom_id res chain seq x y z
N MET A 1 -4.79 -0.75 -22.70
CA MET A 1 -4.19 0.27 -21.81
C MET A 1 -2.70 0.04 -21.79
N THR A 2 -1.89 1.03 -22.18
CA THR A 2 -0.44 0.95 -22.08
C THR A 2 -0.04 1.54 -20.72
N HIS A 3 0.62 0.77 -19.88
CA HIS A 3 1.13 1.25 -18.59
C HIS A 3 2.57 1.75 -18.78
N PRO A 4 2.91 3.00 -18.44
CA PRO A 4 4.29 3.47 -18.54
C PRO A 4 5.22 2.72 -17.56
N PRO A 5 6.46 2.39 -17.97
CA PRO A 5 7.44 1.85 -17.04
C PRO A 5 7.78 2.87 -15.95
N ALA A 6 8.06 2.35 -14.74
CA ALA A 6 8.36 3.11 -13.53
C ALA A 6 7.20 3.95 -12.95
N GLU A 7 5.95 3.62 -13.29
CA GLU A 7 4.76 4.04 -12.55
C GLU A 7 4.36 2.93 -11.57
N ALA A 8 4.09 3.31 -10.31
CA ALA A 8 3.54 2.41 -9.31
C ALA A 8 2.19 2.93 -8.81
N GLN A 9 1.28 2.00 -8.54
CA GLN A 9 0.01 2.28 -7.89
C GLN A 9 0.10 1.84 -6.43
N ILE A 10 -0.33 2.71 -5.52
CA ILE A 10 -0.37 2.47 -4.08
C ILE A 10 -1.82 2.52 -3.61
N ASP A 11 -2.25 1.51 -2.88
CA ASP A 11 -3.57 1.48 -2.26
C ASP A 11 -3.53 0.74 -0.91
N PHE A 12 -4.49 1.06 -0.05
CA PHE A 12 -4.76 0.23 1.12
C PHE A 12 -5.60 -0.98 0.70
N GLY A 13 -5.36 -2.10 1.37
CA GLY A 13 -6.16 -3.30 1.25
C GLY A 13 -6.35 -3.98 2.60
N THR A 14 -7.16 -5.02 2.60
CA THR A 14 -7.33 -5.93 3.74
C THR A 14 -6.94 -7.32 3.32
N THR A 15 -6.26 -8.05 4.21
CA THR A 15 -5.89 -9.45 4.00
C THR A 15 -6.05 -10.21 5.31
N GLU A 16 -6.25 -11.52 5.21
CA GLU A 16 -6.36 -12.40 6.36
C GLU A 16 -4.98 -12.93 6.73
N VAL A 17 -4.64 -12.88 8.01
CA VAL A 17 -3.45 -13.50 8.58
C VAL A 17 -3.81 -14.43 9.71
N ILE A 18 -3.01 -15.48 9.89
CA ILE A 18 -3.09 -16.32 11.08
C ILE A 18 -2.18 -15.72 12.15
N GLN A 19 -2.80 -15.19 13.21
CA GLN A 19 -2.10 -14.67 14.38
C GLN A 19 -2.56 -15.46 15.61
N ASP A 20 -1.61 -16.05 16.33
CA ASP A 20 -1.87 -16.88 17.53
C ASP A 20 -2.89 -18.02 17.26
N GLY A 21 -2.78 -18.64 16.08
CA GLY A 21 -3.67 -19.73 15.64
C GLY A 21 -5.09 -19.29 15.24
N LYS A 22 -5.36 -17.98 15.15
CA LYS A 22 -6.66 -17.44 14.73
C LYS A 22 -6.52 -16.61 13.47
N ALA A 23 -7.45 -16.78 12.54
CA ALA A 23 -7.62 -15.89 11.41
C ALA A 23 -8.05 -14.50 11.89
N LYS A 24 -7.36 -13.47 11.40
CA LYS A 24 -7.67 -12.07 11.65
C LYS A 24 -7.45 -11.28 10.38
N ASP A 25 -8.39 -10.39 10.10
CA ASP A 25 -8.21 -9.37 9.08
C ASP A 25 -7.22 -8.31 9.57
N ILE A 26 -6.30 -7.95 8.69
CA ILE A 26 -5.36 -6.86 8.90
C ILE A 26 -5.36 -5.94 7.68
N HIS A 27 -4.99 -4.69 7.91
CA HIS A 27 -4.75 -3.75 6.82
C HIS A 27 -3.37 -4.01 6.22
N CYS A 28 -3.22 -3.72 4.94
CA CYS A 28 -1.95 -3.73 4.26
C CYS A 28 -1.86 -2.58 3.28
N LEU A 29 -0.64 -2.08 3.07
CA LEU A 29 -0.36 -1.14 1.99
C LEU A 29 0.25 -1.92 0.83
N VAL A 30 -0.39 -1.86 -0.32
CA VAL A 30 -0.03 -2.61 -1.52
C VAL A 30 0.57 -1.65 -2.55
N MET A 31 1.73 -2.02 -3.11
CA MET A 31 2.34 -1.37 -4.25
C MET A 31 2.33 -2.30 -5.46
N SER A 32 1.60 -1.91 -6.50
CA SER A 32 1.52 -2.62 -7.77
C SER A 32 2.33 -1.89 -8.84
N LEU A 33 3.05 -2.64 -9.68
CA LEU A 33 3.84 -2.17 -10.81
C LEU A 33 3.19 -2.68 -12.12
N PRO A 34 2.21 -1.96 -12.69
CA PRO A 34 1.38 -2.49 -13.77
C PRO A 34 2.16 -2.83 -15.04
N TYR A 35 3.28 -2.17 -15.29
CA TYR A 35 4.14 -2.47 -16.44
C TYR A 35 4.84 -3.83 -16.33
N SER A 36 5.32 -4.21 -15.14
CA SER A 36 6.09 -5.44 -14.93
C SER A 36 5.31 -6.55 -14.23
N ASN A 37 4.05 -6.30 -13.87
CA ASN A 37 3.23 -7.16 -13.03
C ASN A 37 3.86 -7.48 -11.65
N GLY A 38 4.72 -6.59 -11.15
CA GLY A 38 5.34 -6.72 -9.83
C GLY A 38 4.42 -6.22 -8.71
N GLY A 39 4.52 -6.81 -7.53
CA GLY A 39 3.72 -6.42 -6.37
C GLY A 39 4.51 -6.51 -5.07
N TYR A 40 4.33 -5.53 -4.19
CA TYR A 40 4.88 -5.50 -2.84
C TYR A 40 3.78 -5.17 -1.84
N THR A 41 3.86 -5.71 -0.63
CA THR A 41 2.86 -5.47 0.41
C THR A 41 3.50 -5.38 1.79
N VAL A 42 2.95 -4.52 2.64
CA VAL A 42 3.37 -4.36 4.03
C VAL A 42 2.13 -4.39 4.93
N PRO A 43 2.07 -5.30 5.93
CA PRO A 43 0.98 -5.32 6.90
C PRO A 43 1.06 -4.10 7.83
N LEU A 44 -0.09 -3.52 8.18
CA LEU A 44 -0.20 -2.29 8.96
C LEU A 44 -1.34 -2.39 9.99
N PRO A 45 -1.23 -1.68 11.13
CA PRO A 45 -2.26 -1.71 12.16
C PRO A 45 -3.52 -0.89 11.80
N GLY A 46 -3.52 -0.13 10.70
CA GLY A 46 -4.68 0.68 10.28
C GLY A 46 -4.46 1.46 8.98
N GLU A 47 -5.53 2.08 8.50
CA GLU A 47 -5.57 2.95 7.31
C GLU A 47 -5.58 4.42 7.72
N ASN A 48 -4.43 4.92 8.13
CA ASN A 48 -4.25 6.33 8.50
C ASN A 48 -2.94 6.88 7.93
N GLN A 49 -2.75 8.19 8.01
CA GLN A 49 -1.58 8.87 7.44
C GLN A 49 -0.25 8.36 8.01
N GLN A 50 -0.17 8.05 9.31
CA GLN A 50 1.05 7.51 9.91
C GLN A 50 1.38 6.13 9.32
N CYS A 51 0.39 5.24 9.24
CA CYS A 51 0.55 3.91 8.65
C CYS A 51 0.91 4.00 7.17
N PHE A 52 0.31 4.95 6.43
CA PHE A 52 0.63 5.20 5.02
C PHE A 52 2.10 5.58 4.83
N LEU A 53 2.60 6.58 5.58
CA LEU A 53 3.98 7.05 5.46
C LEU A 53 5.01 6.02 5.92
N VAL A 54 4.71 5.26 6.98
CA VAL A 54 5.57 4.16 7.44
C VAL A 54 5.57 3.01 6.42
N GLY A 55 4.40 2.65 5.90
CA GLY A 55 4.24 1.63 4.87
C GLY A 55 4.99 1.97 3.58
N LEU A 56 4.93 3.23 3.11
CA LEU A 56 5.68 3.67 1.94
C LEU A 56 7.19 3.49 2.10
N LYS A 57 7.74 3.86 3.27
CA LYS A 57 9.17 3.64 3.56
C LYS A 57 9.54 2.17 3.50
N ALA A 58 8.71 1.30 4.09
CA ALA A 58 8.92 -0.14 4.07
C ALA A 58 8.86 -0.71 2.63
N LEU A 59 7.86 -0.32 1.84
CA LEU A 59 7.72 -0.76 0.43
C LEU A 59 8.91 -0.34 -0.42
N PHE A 60 9.40 0.90 -0.31
CA PHE A 60 10.57 1.33 -1.07
C PHE A 60 11.85 0.63 -0.62
N THR A 61 11.97 0.32 0.67
CA THR A 61 13.09 -0.48 1.18
C THR A 61 13.06 -1.89 0.61
N GLN A 62 11.89 -2.53 0.54
CA GLN A 62 11.73 -3.86 -0.08
C GLN A 62 11.98 -3.85 -1.60
N PHE A 63 11.54 -2.79 -2.27
CA PHE A 63 11.70 -2.65 -3.73
C PHE A 63 13.15 -2.32 -4.14
N LEU A 64 13.96 -1.77 -3.23
CA LEU A 64 15.35 -1.33 -3.46
C LEU A 64 15.50 -0.29 -4.58
N ARG A 65 14.38 0.30 -5.02
CA ARG A 65 14.28 1.29 -6.10
C ARG A 65 13.13 2.25 -5.79
N PHE A 66 13.03 3.33 -6.55
CA PHE A 66 11.94 4.30 -6.44
C PHE A 66 11.22 4.41 -7.79
N PRO A 67 9.89 4.23 -7.83
CA PRO A 67 9.09 4.59 -8.99
C PRO A 67 9.23 6.08 -9.30
N ARG A 68 9.20 6.46 -10.58
CA ARG A 68 9.23 7.88 -10.97
C ARG A 68 7.89 8.58 -10.76
N LYS A 69 6.81 7.81 -10.74
CA LYS A 69 5.45 8.30 -10.54
C LYS A 69 4.72 7.35 -9.62
N LEU A 70 4.06 7.91 -8.62
CA LEU A 70 3.15 7.19 -7.74
C LEU A 70 1.73 7.65 -8.04
N ARG A 71 0.84 6.69 -8.25
CA ARG A 71 -0.60 6.91 -8.32
C ARG A 71 -1.24 6.37 -7.06
N ILE A 72 -1.92 7.23 -6.32
CA ILE A 72 -2.55 6.87 -5.05
C ILE A 72 -4.03 7.16 -5.21
N ASP A 73 -4.85 6.10 -5.21
CA ASP A 73 -6.24 6.23 -5.67
C ASP A 73 -7.22 6.62 -4.56
N ASN A 74 -6.88 6.47 -3.26
CA ASN A 74 -7.83 6.61 -2.14
C ASN A 74 -7.28 7.24 -0.85
N LEU A 75 -6.37 8.22 -0.92
CA LEU A 75 -5.85 8.89 0.30
C LEU A 75 -6.92 9.61 1.15
N SER A 76 -8.10 9.89 0.59
CA SER A 76 -9.14 10.75 1.18
C SER A 76 -10.06 10.05 2.19
N SER A 77 -10.05 8.73 2.32
CA SER A 77 -10.80 8.04 3.40
C SER A 77 -10.24 8.33 4.80
N SER A 78 -9.03 8.92 4.88
CA SER A 78 -8.37 9.38 6.11
C SER A 78 -8.72 10.83 6.52
N VAL A 79 -9.60 11.53 5.81
CA VAL A 79 -10.06 12.87 6.23
C VAL A 79 -11.26 12.71 7.16
N VAL A 80 -11.05 12.87 8.47
CA VAL A 80 -12.15 13.11 9.40
C VAL A 80 -12.92 14.33 8.87
N ARG A 81 -14.20 14.16 8.51
CA ARG A 81 -15.09 15.32 8.39
C ARG A 81 -15.17 15.96 9.78
N SER A 82 -14.52 17.11 9.97
CA SER A 82 -14.84 17.98 11.10
C SER A 82 -16.35 18.28 11.05
N ARG A 83 -17.02 18.07 12.19
CA ARG A 83 -18.40 18.51 12.40
C ARG A 83 -18.48 20.03 12.34
#